data_AF-A0A1I1TVR6-F1
#
_entry.id   AF-A0A1I1TVR6-F1
#
_cell.length_a   1.000
_cell.length_b   1.000
_cell.length_c   1.000
_cell.angle_alpha   90.00
_cell.angle_beta   90.00
_cell.angle_gamma   90.00
#
_symmetry.space_group_name_H-M   'P 1'
#
loop_
_entity.id
_entity.type
_entity.pdbx_description
1 polymer ?
#
loop_
_entity_poly.entity_id
_entity_poly.type
_entity_poly.pdbx_seq_one_letter_code
_entity_poly.pdbx_strand_id
1 'polypeptide(L)'
;MKDMEEKEEHEDLRLKLLKKLLEDHIQVNFKKNSPKEKEMREMLEKTLADYHNRIIQAADVLRMMVDMKKGVDDEADFRQELGLSDEEAEFYKAVTSLEVDAFNNKFLADLIHKVVKELKKNLSQDWTSEHRKSIYAKVSMSVKHVLMREGIKGEQLKFITKAIMEEAEEQYKDWPQNA
;
A
#
# COMPACT_ATOMS: atom_id res chain seq x y z
N MET A 1 -6.10 -40.58 -26.56
CA MET A 1 -5.31 -39.41 -27.01
C MET A 1 -6.16 -38.16 -26.99
N LYS A 2 -7.31 -38.13 -27.67
CA LYS A 2 -8.28 -37.01 -27.62
C LYS A 2 -8.68 -36.55 -26.21
N ASP A 3 -9.00 -37.48 -25.31
CA ASP A 3 -9.45 -37.15 -23.95
C ASP A 3 -8.36 -36.53 -23.06
N MET A 4 -7.08 -36.68 -23.43
CA MET A 4 -5.94 -36.14 -22.69
C MET A 4 -5.58 -34.73 -23.19
N GLU A 5 -5.69 -34.47 -24.49
CA GLU A 5 -5.55 -33.13 -25.09
C GLU A 5 -6.66 -32.18 -24.63
N GLU A 6 -7.93 -32.61 -24.63
CA GLU A 6 -9.04 -31.78 -24.15
C GLU A 6 -8.87 -31.40 -22.67
N LYS A 7 -8.35 -32.32 -21.85
CA LYS A 7 -8.15 -32.08 -20.42
C LYS A 7 -7.04 -31.06 -20.13
N GLU A 8 -5.92 -31.13 -20.85
CA GLU A 8 -4.83 -30.15 -20.76
C GLU A 8 -5.32 -28.75 -21.23
N GLU A 9 -6.07 -28.69 -22.32
CA GLU A 9 -6.62 -27.44 -22.86
C GLU A 9 -7.61 -26.76 -21.88
N HIS A 10 -8.45 -27.56 -21.20
CA HIS A 10 -9.35 -27.09 -20.14
C HIS A 10 -8.63 -26.65 -18.85
N GLU A 11 -7.50 -27.25 -18.49
CA GLU A 11 -6.68 -26.84 -17.36
C GLU A 11 -6.00 -25.48 -17.62
N ASP A 12 -5.43 -25.29 -18.81
CA ASP A 12 -4.83 -24.03 -19.22
C ASP A 12 -5.84 -22.87 -19.30
N LEU A 13 -7.08 -23.14 -19.73
CA LEU A 13 -8.13 -22.12 -19.78
C LEU A 13 -8.53 -21.64 -18.37
N ARG A 14 -8.63 -22.56 -17.40
CA ARG A 14 -8.96 -22.23 -16.01
C ARG A 14 -7.86 -21.40 -15.35
N LEU A 15 -6.59 -21.73 -15.62
CA LEU A 15 -5.45 -20.96 -15.10
C LEU A 15 -5.39 -19.55 -15.69
N LYS A 16 -5.67 -19.39 -16.99
CA LYS A 16 -5.76 -18.06 -17.63
C LYS A 16 -6.87 -17.20 -17.01
N LEU A 17 -8.02 -17.81 -16.70
CA LEU A 17 -9.12 -17.11 -16.02
C LEU A 17 -8.72 -16.67 -14.60
N LEU A 18 -8.11 -17.57 -13.83
CA LEU A 18 -7.67 -17.28 -12.46
C LEU A 18 -6.58 -16.21 -12.41
N LYS A 19 -5.62 -16.27 -13.35
CA LYS A 19 -4.62 -15.21 -13.54
C LYS A 19 -5.32 -13.86 -13.69
N LYS A 20 -6.25 -13.76 -14.63
CA LYS A 20 -6.96 -12.51 -14.90
C LYS A 20 -7.73 -12.00 -13.68
N LEU A 21 -8.45 -12.89 -12.99
CA LEU A 21 -9.20 -12.51 -11.79
C LEU A 21 -8.28 -11.96 -10.68
N LEU A 22 -7.10 -12.57 -10.49
CA LEU A 22 -6.15 -12.10 -9.50
C LEU A 22 -5.47 -10.79 -9.92
N GLU A 23 -5.14 -10.62 -11.21
CA GLU A 23 -4.62 -9.35 -11.75
C GLU A 23 -5.61 -8.20 -11.60
N ASP A 24 -6.89 -8.45 -11.86
CA ASP A 24 -7.96 -7.48 -11.66
C ASP A 24 -8.11 -7.15 -10.17
N HIS A 25 -8.04 -8.16 -9.30
CA HIS A 25 -8.11 -8.00 -7.84
C HIS A 25 -6.95 -7.18 -7.27
N ILE A 26 -5.71 -7.43 -7.75
CA ILE A 26 -4.51 -6.66 -7.39
C ILE A 26 -4.68 -5.20 -7.84
N GLN A 27 -5.20 -4.96 -9.05
CA GLN A 27 -5.41 -3.60 -9.57
C GLN A 27 -6.47 -2.82 -8.80
N VAL A 28 -7.52 -3.47 -8.32
CA VAL A 28 -8.57 -2.84 -7.50
C VAL A 28 -8.05 -2.49 -6.11
N ASN A 29 -7.19 -3.32 -5.53
CA ASN A 29 -6.78 -3.20 -4.12
C ASN A 29 -5.44 -2.48 -3.89
N PHE A 30 -4.64 -2.23 -4.94
CA PHE A 30 -3.35 -1.57 -4.82
C PHE A 30 -3.21 -0.42 -5.83
N LYS A 31 -2.58 0.67 -5.39
CA LYS A 31 -2.20 1.79 -6.25
C LYS A 31 -1.23 1.30 -7.35
N LYS A 32 -1.45 1.79 -8.57
CA LYS A 32 -0.62 1.49 -9.74
C LYS A 32 0.85 1.86 -9.48
N ASN A 33 1.75 0.94 -9.80
CA ASN A 33 3.19 0.92 -9.57
C ASN A 33 3.65 0.87 -8.11
N SER A 34 2.75 0.64 -7.15
CA SER A 34 3.15 0.52 -5.74
C SER A 34 4.08 -0.68 -5.54
N PRO A 35 4.97 -0.65 -4.53
CA PRO A 35 5.83 -1.79 -4.21
C PRO A 35 5.05 -3.09 -3.99
N LYS A 36 3.84 -3.01 -3.42
CA LYS A 36 2.99 -4.17 -3.11
C LYS A 36 2.32 -4.75 -4.36
N GLU A 37 1.88 -3.90 -5.27
CA GLU A 37 1.40 -4.34 -6.58
C GLU A 37 2.52 -5.08 -7.34
N LYS A 38 3.74 -4.54 -7.33
CA LYS A 38 4.91 -5.16 -7.98
C LYS A 38 5.25 -6.51 -7.37
N GLU A 39 5.35 -6.58 -6.04
CA GLU A 39 5.60 -7.82 -5.30
C GLU A 39 4.56 -8.91 -5.62
N MET A 40 3.27 -8.55 -5.60
CA MET A 40 2.18 -9.48 -5.91
C MET A 40 2.21 -9.94 -7.37
N ARG A 41 2.49 -9.03 -8.31
CA ARG A 41 2.66 -9.38 -9.73
C ARG A 41 3.85 -10.29 -9.98
N GLU A 42 4.98 -10.02 -9.33
CA GLU A 42 6.18 -10.87 -9.41
C GLU A 42 5.92 -12.27 -8.86
N MET A 43 5.20 -12.37 -7.74
CA MET A 43 4.81 -13.66 -7.16
C MET A 43 3.87 -14.45 -8.08
N LEU A 44 2.91 -13.78 -8.71
CA LEU A 44 1.99 -14.38 -9.68
C LEU A 44 2.75 -14.88 -10.92
N GLU A 45 3.60 -14.05 -11.52
CA GLU A 45 4.40 -14.43 -12.70
C GLU A 45 5.35 -15.58 -12.38
N LYS A 46 5.99 -15.58 -11.21
CA LYS A 46 6.84 -16.68 -10.76
C LYS A 46 6.05 -17.98 -10.63
N THR A 47 4.86 -17.94 -10.02
CA THR A 47 4.00 -19.12 -9.84
C THR A 47 3.59 -19.72 -11.19
N LEU A 48 3.26 -18.87 -12.17
CA LEU A 48 2.93 -19.32 -13.53
C LEU A 48 4.16 -19.90 -14.25
N ALA A 49 5.32 -19.27 -14.10
CA ALA A 49 6.57 -19.78 -14.68
C ALA A 49 6.93 -21.16 -14.11
N ASP A 50 6.80 -21.34 -12.80
CA ASP A 50 7.07 -22.61 -12.12
C ASP A 50 6.11 -23.71 -12.61
N TYR A 51 4.85 -23.37 -12.89
CA TYR A 51 3.89 -24.31 -13.50
C TYR A 51 4.27 -24.69 -14.94
N HIS A 52 4.58 -23.71 -15.79
CA HIS A 52 5.00 -23.96 -17.18
C HIS A 52 6.27 -24.80 -17.26
N ASN A 53 7.18 -24.61 -16.31
CA ASN A 53 8.42 -25.39 -16.18
C ASN A 53 8.20 -26.76 -15.51
N ARG A 54 6.94 -27.13 -15.19
CA ARG A 54 6.56 -28.37 -14.49
C ARG A 54 7.25 -28.54 -13.14
N ILE A 55 7.64 -27.44 -12.50
CA ILE A 55 8.22 -27.40 -11.15
C ILE A 55 7.13 -27.63 -10.11
N ILE A 56 5.91 -27.13 -10.36
CA ILE A 56 4.73 -27.28 -9.50
C ILE A 56 3.53 -27.81 -10.30
N GLN A 57 2.58 -28.43 -9.61
CA GLN A 57 1.37 -28.97 -10.25
C GLN A 57 0.23 -27.94 -10.26
N ALA A 58 -0.78 -28.15 -11.10
CA ALA A 58 -1.95 -27.26 -11.19
C ALA A 58 -2.65 -27.06 -9.82
N ALA A 59 -2.67 -28.09 -8.96
CA ALA A 59 -3.22 -27.99 -7.60
C ALA A 59 -2.41 -27.05 -6.70
N ASP A 60 -1.09 -26.98 -6.87
CA ASP A 60 -0.22 -26.08 -6.11
C ASP A 60 -0.40 -24.64 -6.57
N VAL A 61 -0.52 -24.41 -7.89
CA VAL A 61 -0.83 -23.10 -8.47
C VAL A 61 -2.15 -22.57 -7.92
N LEU A 62 -3.18 -23.41 -7.89
CA LEU A 62 -4.50 -23.06 -7.34
C LEU A 62 -4.39 -22.64 -5.87
N ARG A 63 -3.66 -23.41 -5.05
CA ARG A 63 -3.45 -23.08 -3.64
C ARG A 63 -2.74 -21.74 -3.48
N MET A 64 -1.65 -21.55 -4.22
CA MET A 64 -0.87 -20.31 -4.17
C MET A 64 -1.70 -19.10 -4.62
N MET A 65 -2.55 -19.23 -5.66
CA MET A 65 -3.44 -18.16 -6.10
C MET A 65 -4.53 -17.84 -5.06
N VAL A 66 -5.07 -18.84 -4.37
CA VAL A 66 -6.02 -18.63 -3.26
C VAL A 66 -5.35 -17.92 -2.09
N ASP A 67 -4.13 -18.31 -1.74
CA ASP A 67 -3.38 -17.69 -0.64
C ASP A 67 -2.97 -16.25 -0.99
N MET A 68 -2.58 -15.99 -2.24
CA MET A 68 -2.36 -14.63 -2.75
C MET A 68 -3.63 -13.79 -2.63
N LYS A 69 -4.78 -14.30 -3.06
CA LYS A 69 -6.07 -13.60 -2.94
C LYS A 69 -6.37 -13.25 -1.48
N LYS A 70 -6.22 -14.20 -0.55
CA LYS A 70 -6.40 -13.95 0.88
C LYS A 70 -5.47 -12.87 1.40
N GLY A 71 -4.20 -12.86 0.99
CA GLY A 71 -3.28 -11.79 1.38
C GLY A 71 -3.71 -10.41 0.88
N VAL A 72 -4.39 -10.32 -0.27
CA VAL A 72 -4.99 -9.07 -0.75
C VAL A 72 -6.26 -8.71 0.03
N ASP A 73 -7.11 -9.70 0.33
CA ASP A 73 -8.33 -9.52 1.12
C ASP A 73 -8.01 -9.08 2.56
N ASP A 74 -7.04 -9.73 3.22
CA ASP A 74 -6.58 -9.40 4.59
C ASP A 74 -6.02 -7.98 4.66
N GLU A 75 -5.29 -7.52 3.64
CA GLU A 75 -4.79 -6.15 3.57
C GLU A 75 -5.96 -5.15 3.40
N ALA A 76 -6.97 -5.50 2.60
CA ALA A 76 -8.15 -4.67 2.39
C ALA A 76 -9.04 -4.60 3.64
N ASP A 77 -9.25 -5.73 4.31
CA ASP A 77 -9.98 -5.84 5.56
C ASP A 77 -9.24 -5.12 6.68
N PHE A 78 -7.91 -5.22 6.76
CA PHE A 78 -7.10 -4.49 7.72
C PHE A 78 -7.19 -2.97 7.55
N ARG A 79 -7.24 -2.47 6.31
CA ARG A 79 -7.53 -1.05 6.03
C ARG A 79 -8.93 -0.64 6.50
N GLN A 80 -9.95 -1.49 6.25
CA GLN A 80 -11.32 -1.24 6.71
C GLN A 80 -11.46 -1.29 8.23
N GLU A 81 -10.84 -2.26 8.90
CA GLU A 81 -10.88 -2.41 10.36
C GLU A 81 -10.25 -1.23 11.08
N LEU A 82 -9.19 -0.65 10.51
CA LEU A 82 -8.53 0.55 11.03
C LEU A 82 -9.24 1.85 10.64
N GLY A 83 -10.27 1.80 9.79
CA GLY A 83 -11.04 2.97 9.35
C GLY A 83 -10.21 3.98 8.56
N LEU A 84 -9.13 3.54 7.91
CA LEU A 84 -8.24 4.40 7.13
C LEU A 84 -8.78 4.58 5.71
N SER A 85 -8.74 5.82 5.21
CA SER A 85 -8.92 6.07 3.78
C SER A 85 -7.72 5.57 2.96
N ASP A 86 -7.89 5.41 1.65
CA ASP A 86 -6.78 5.03 0.73
C ASP A 86 -5.57 5.97 0.86
N GLU A 87 -5.85 7.25 1.10
CA GLU A 87 -4.83 8.28 1.33
C GLU A 87 -4.05 8.02 2.62
N GLU A 88 -4.75 7.72 3.71
CA GLU A 88 -4.20 7.48 5.03
C GLU A 88 -3.48 6.13 5.14
N ALA A 89 -3.89 5.14 4.35
CA ALA A 89 -3.25 3.83 4.29
C ALA A 89 -1.77 3.93 3.84
N GLU A 90 -1.44 4.83 2.89
CA GLU A 90 -0.07 5.04 2.45
C GLU A 90 0.79 5.71 3.55
N PHE A 91 0.23 6.68 4.28
CA PHE A 91 0.89 7.25 5.46
C PHE A 91 1.12 6.22 6.55
N TYR A 92 0.12 5.40 6.84
CA TYR A 92 0.22 4.31 7.82
C TYR A 92 1.39 3.38 7.46
N LYS A 93 1.45 2.96 6.19
CA LYS A 93 2.50 2.10 5.67
C LYS A 93 3.90 2.72 5.76
N ALA A 94 4.03 4.00 5.38
CA ALA A 94 5.28 4.74 5.48
C ALA A 94 5.79 4.76 6.94
N VAL A 95 4.89 4.93 7.91
CA VAL A 95 5.24 4.91 9.33
C VAL A 95 5.58 3.50 9.82
N THR A 96 4.81 2.47 9.46
CA THR A 96 5.08 1.09 9.90
C THR A 96 6.35 0.48 9.29
N SER A 97 6.77 0.94 8.10
CA SER A 97 8.03 0.49 7.47
C SER A 97 9.30 0.88 8.24
N LEU A 98 9.19 1.76 9.24
CA LEU A 98 10.29 2.18 10.11
C LEU A 98 10.51 1.22 11.30
N GLU A 99 9.89 0.03 11.30
CA GLU A 99 9.94 -0.97 12.39
C GLU A 99 9.58 -0.36 13.75
N VAL A 100 8.58 0.52 13.75
CA VAL A 100 8.07 1.16 14.98
C VAL A 100 7.11 0.23 15.71
N ASP A 101 7.56 -1.00 15.96
CA ASP A 101 6.78 -2.13 16.50
C ASP A 101 6.23 -1.89 17.92
N ALA A 102 6.59 -0.77 18.54
CA ALA A 102 6.14 -0.38 19.87
C ALA A 102 4.71 0.21 19.90
N PHE A 103 4.13 0.54 18.74
CA PHE A 103 2.81 1.19 18.67
C PHE A 103 1.73 0.21 18.20
N ASN A 104 0.58 0.21 18.88
CA ASN A 104 -0.55 -0.59 18.43
C ASN A 104 -1.20 0.02 17.17
N ASN A 105 -1.75 -0.83 16.30
CA ASN A 105 -2.30 -0.42 15.00
C ASN A 105 -3.41 0.62 15.11
N LYS A 106 -4.27 0.52 16.13
CA LYS A 106 -5.35 1.48 16.39
C LYS A 106 -4.81 2.87 16.71
N PHE A 107 -3.79 2.95 17.56
CA PHE A 107 -3.11 4.19 17.90
C PHE A 107 -2.43 4.80 16.67
N LEU A 108 -1.77 3.98 15.86
CA LEU A 108 -1.17 4.44 14.60
C LEU A 108 -2.23 4.97 13.65
N ALA A 109 -3.36 4.28 13.48
CA ALA A 109 -4.46 4.74 12.63
C ALA A 109 -5.04 6.08 13.10
N ASP A 110 -5.34 6.21 14.40
CA ASP A 110 -5.81 7.47 15.01
C ASP A 110 -4.78 8.60 14.82
N LEU A 111 -3.49 8.28 14.94
CA LEU A 111 -2.41 9.23 14.73
C LEU A 111 -2.37 9.70 13.27
N ILE A 112 -2.43 8.78 12.31
CA ILE A 112 -2.45 9.12 10.88
C ILE A 112 -3.63 10.05 10.58
N HIS A 113 -4.83 9.73 11.07
CA HIS A 113 -6.01 10.57 10.84
C HIS A 113 -5.81 12.01 11.35
N LYS A 114 -5.21 12.16 12.54
CA LYS A 114 -4.89 13.48 13.11
C LYS A 114 -3.83 14.22 12.30
N VAL A 115 -2.81 13.50 11.82
CA VAL A 115 -1.70 14.10 11.06
C VAL A 115 -2.16 14.54 9.68
N VAL A 116 -2.87 13.68 8.93
CA VAL A 116 -3.39 14.01 7.58
C VAL A 116 -4.36 15.19 7.65
N LYS A 117 -5.25 15.19 8.63
CA LYS A 117 -6.15 16.32 8.88
C LYS A 117 -5.39 17.63 9.13
N GLU A 118 -4.29 17.57 9.87
CA GLU A 118 -3.50 18.76 10.19
C GLU A 118 -2.59 19.20 9.04
N LEU A 119 -2.05 18.26 8.25
CA LEU A 119 -1.36 18.52 7.00
C LEU A 119 -2.26 19.34 6.07
N LYS A 120 -3.46 18.83 5.74
CA LYS A 120 -4.39 19.46 4.80
C LYS A 120 -4.80 20.89 5.17
N LYS A 121 -4.91 21.22 6.46
CA LYS A 121 -5.19 22.59 6.92
C LYS A 121 -4.06 23.57 6.62
N ASN A 122 -2.83 23.08 6.55
CA ASN A 122 -1.63 23.90 6.41
C ASN A 122 -1.06 23.88 4.98
N LEU A 123 -1.54 22.97 4.12
CA LEU A 123 -1.23 22.93 2.70
C LEU A 123 -1.76 24.18 1.97
N SER A 124 -0.91 24.78 1.15
CA SER A 124 -1.28 25.82 0.19
C SER A 124 -0.95 25.36 -1.23
N GLN A 125 -1.39 26.12 -2.24
CA GLN A 125 -0.91 25.92 -3.62
C GLN A 125 0.63 25.89 -3.64
N ASP A 126 1.27 25.08 -4.48
CA ASP A 126 2.73 25.02 -4.68
C ASP A 126 3.58 24.94 -3.38
N TRP A 127 3.11 24.23 -2.36
CA TRP A 127 3.78 24.19 -1.04
C TRP A 127 5.13 23.44 -1.06
N THR A 128 5.40 22.64 -2.09
CA THR A 128 6.65 21.90 -2.34
C THR A 128 7.67 22.68 -3.19
N SER A 129 7.31 23.86 -3.70
CA SER A 129 8.22 24.66 -4.54
C SER A 129 9.40 25.25 -3.74
N GLU A 130 10.56 25.40 -4.39
CA GLU A 130 11.80 25.90 -3.75
C GLU A 130 11.66 27.29 -3.11
N HIS A 131 10.74 28.13 -3.62
CA HIS A 131 10.41 29.46 -3.09
C HIS A 131 9.43 29.44 -1.90
N ARG A 132 8.94 28.27 -1.47
CA ARG A 132 7.90 28.08 -0.44
C ARG A 132 8.39 27.30 0.78
N LYS A 133 9.70 27.34 1.06
CA LYS A 133 10.33 26.73 2.25
C LYS A 133 9.65 27.09 3.58
N SER A 134 9.08 28.30 3.68
CA SER A 134 8.32 28.75 4.85
C SER A 134 7.03 27.93 5.07
N ILE A 135 6.36 27.53 4.00
CA ILE A 135 5.13 26.72 4.05
C ILE A 135 5.49 25.28 4.37
N TYR A 136 6.53 24.73 3.73
CA TYR A 136 7.07 23.41 4.07
C TYR A 136 7.45 23.30 5.55
N ALA A 137 8.17 24.30 6.08
CA ALA A 137 8.52 24.36 7.48
C ALA A 137 7.29 24.45 8.40
N LYS A 138 6.27 25.23 8.00
CA LYS A 138 5.00 25.33 8.75
C LYS A 138 4.27 23.99 8.80
N VAL A 139 4.17 23.29 7.67
CA VAL A 139 3.55 21.96 7.56
C VAL A 139 4.32 20.96 8.44
N SER A 140 5.65 20.91 8.31
CA SER A 140 6.51 20.04 9.12
C SER A 140 6.41 20.33 10.62
N MET A 141 6.37 21.60 11.02
CA MET A 141 6.15 21.98 12.42
C MET A 141 4.79 21.52 12.94
N SER A 142 3.75 21.60 12.12
CA SER A 142 2.40 21.18 12.52
C SER A 142 2.32 19.67 12.71
N VAL A 143 2.89 18.89 11.79
CA VAL A 143 3.05 17.43 11.92
C VAL A 143 3.81 17.09 13.20
N LYS A 144 4.96 17.71 13.41
CA LYS A 144 5.79 17.51 14.61
C LYS A 144 5.01 17.83 15.89
N HIS A 145 4.18 18.86 15.87
CA HIS A 145 3.34 19.24 17.01
C HIS A 145 2.25 18.20 17.30
N VAL A 146 1.62 17.60 16.28
CA VAL A 146 0.68 16.47 16.47
C VAL A 146 1.41 15.26 17.05
N LEU A 147 2.53 14.85 16.47
CA LEU A 147 3.33 13.71 16.94
C LEU A 147 3.75 13.88 18.41
N MET A 148 4.22 15.08 18.81
CA MET A 148 4.58 15.37 20.20
C MET A 148 3.38 15.28 21.16
N ARG A 149 2.19 15.73 20.73
CA ARG A 149 0.96 15.65 21.55
C ARG A 149 0.53 14.21 21.79
N GLU A 150 0.74 13.34 20.81
CA GLU A 150 0.47 11.90 20.91
C GLU A 150 1.60 11.12 21.62
N GLY A 151 2.60 11.82 22.17
CA GLY A 151 3.64 11.22 23.01
C GLY A 151 4.88 10.74 22.27
N ILE A 152 4.97 10.94 20.95
CA ILE A 152 6.14 10.57 20.14
C ILE A 152 7.27 11.57 20.40
N LYS A 153 8.44 11.05 20.78
CA LYS A 153 9.60 11.82 21.22
C LYS A 153 10.90 11.24 20.68
N GLY A 154 12.02 11.92 20.96
CA GLY A 154 13.36 11.40 20.69
C GLY A 154 13.61 11.14 19.21
N GLU A 155 14.17 9.97 18.91
CA GLU A 155 14.54 9.56 17.56
C GLU A 155 13.33 9.23 16.68
N GLN A 156 12.33 8.55 17.26
CA GLN A 156 11.08 8.20 16.57
C GLN A 156 10.36 9.44 16.04
N LEU A 157 10.38 10.55 16.80
CA LEU A 157 9.81 11.82 16.32
C LEU A 157 10.46 12.29 15.02
N LYS A 158 11.79 12.17 14.90
CA LYS A 158 12.51 12.60 13.69
C LYS A 158 12.17 11.70 12.51
N PHE A 159 12.21 10.37 12.70
CA PHE A 159 11.95 9.42 11.62
C PHE A 159 10.51 9.46 11.14
N ILE A 160 9.54 9.46 12.06
CA ILE A 160 8.12 9.50 11.71
C ILE A 160 7.76 10.84 11.06
N THR A 161 8.29 11.97 11.57
CA THR A 161 8.09 13.27 10.90
C THR A 161 8.62 13.23 9.48
N LYS A 162 9.82 12.67 9.28
CA LYS A 162 10.44 12.60 7.95
C LYS A 162 9.60 11.74 6.99
N ALA A 163 9.25 10.52 7.38
CA ALA A 163 8.45 9.62 6.54
C ALA A 163 7.09 10.22 6.15
N ILE A 164 6.41 10.88 7.10
CA ILE A 164 5.15 11.57 6.83
C ILE A 164 5.35 12.73 5.86
N MET A 165 6.42 13.51 6.00
CA MET A 165 6.67 14.63 5.09
C MET A 165 7.04 14.15 3.68
N GLU A 166 7.79 13.07 3.55
CA GLU A 166 8.12 12.44 2.26
C GLU A 166 6.85 11.93 1.56
N GLU A 167 5.98 11.20 2.27
CA GLU A 167 4.70 10.74 1.71
C GLU A 167 3.78 11.92 1.35
N ALA A 168 3.74 12.96 2.18
CA ALA A 168 2.96 14.16 1.88
C ALA A 168 3.46 14.86 0.61
N GLU A 169 4.76 14.97 0.40
CA GLU A 169 5.33 15.52 -0.85
C GLU A 169 4.92 14.71 -2.07
N GLU A 170 4.94 13.37 -1.98
CA GLU A 170 4.54 12.50 -3.09
C GLU A 170 3.04 12.63 -3.40
N GLN A 171 2.21 12.61 -2.37
CA GLN A 171 0.76 12.56 -2.53
C GLN A 171 0.13 13.92 -2.85
N TYR A 172 0.71 15.03 -2.36
CA TYR A 172 0.17 16.38 -2.52
C TYR A 172 1.07 17.31 -3.35
N LYS A 173 1.94 16.75 -4.19
CA LYS A 173 2.83 17.54 -5.05
C LYS A 173 2.08 18.61 -5.87
N ASP A 174 0.94 18.23 -6.42
CA ASP A 174 0.13 19.06 -7.33
C ASP A 174 -1.09 19.68 -6.62
N TRP A 175 -0.98 19.98 -5.33
CA TRP A 175 -2.07 20.54 -4.51
C TRP A 175 -2.37 22.02 -4.82
N PRO A 176 -3.66 22.46 -4.81
CA PRO A 176 -4.86 21.62 -4.67
C PRO A 176 -5.11 20.83 -5.95
N GLN A 177 -5.42 19.54 -5.83
CA GLN A 177 -5.93 18.78 -6.97
C GLN A 177 -7.18 19.50 -7.45
N ASN A 178 -7.14 20.06 -8.66
CA ASN A 178 -8.31 20.69 -9.26
C ASN A 178 -9.44 19.65 -9.27
N ALA A 179 -10.57 20.03 -8.64
CA ALA A 179 -11.80 19.25 -8.56
C ALA A 179 -12.38 18.88 -9.94
#